data_AF-A0AAV1M0R5-F1
#
_entry.id   AF-A0AAV1M0R5-F1
#
_cell.length_a   1.000
_cell.length_b   1.000
_cell.length_c   1.000
_cell.angle_alpha   90.00
_cell.angle_beta   90.00
_cell.angle_gamma   90.00
#
_symmetry.space_group_name_H-M   'P 1'
#
loop_
_entity.id
_entity.type
_entity.pdbx_description
1 polymer ?
#
loop_
_entity_poly.entity_id
_entity_poly.type
_entity_poly.pdbx_seq_one_letter_code
_entity_poly.pdbx_strand_id
1 'polypeptide(L)'
;MDAILFVLILEVVLLQMQILERRALQNVELFSASDKKKRHQRDKLSRDRILVTDVIRTTLLQVAEEGHYLALYQAVDILNQSSSTITSMQLNHDRLKTLIQNVKHQLITKRSHWELQLRNYDEKVASLKDEFRDSQLNAKVRLCFAEKYMYATAEVLELQYQIKPSPLPRPDHEQRVHTEILQAYEFQIKEREELLEYWKIKHNDDTTKIREQVIEQREKLRVTIARREELQKLFSYHAGEMRAWSTFKRERAARLAREERSRAAATRIQAWWRGLMVRRALGSFKHLKNTKKAVVKNKKK
;
A
#
# COMPACT_ATOMS: atom_id res chain seq x y z
N MET A 1 66.35 29.82 2.67
CA MET A 1 65.01 29.94 3.26
C MET A 1 65.15 29.45 4.68
N ASP A 2 65.21 30.38 5.63
CA ASP A 2 65.56 30.08 7.02
C ASP A 2 64.59 29.06 7.59
N ALA A 3 65.12 27.98 8.18
CA ALA A 3 64.32 26.96 8.87
C ALA A 3 63.35 27.59 9.89
N ILE A 4 63.76 28.72 10.49
CA ILE A 4 62.98 29.54 11.40
C ILE A 4 61.76 30.15 10.71
N LEU A 5 61.90 30.66 9.48
CA LEU A 5 60.80 31.22 8.71
C LEU A 5 59.78 30.12 8.33
N PHE A 6 60.25 28.93 7.98
CA PHE A 6 59.40 27.79 7.67
C PHE A 6 58.59 27.32 8.90
N VAL A 7 59.24 27.22 10.07
CA VAL A 7 58.57 26.84 11.34
C VAL A 7 57.53 27.88 11.75
N LEU A 8 57.85 29.18 11.65
CA LEU A 8 56.89 30.25 11.96
C LEU A 8 55.68 30.24 11.01
N ILE A 9 55.90 29.99 9.71
CA ILE A 9 54.81 29.86 8.75
C ILE A 9 53.94 28.63 9.09
N LEU A 10 54.55 27.51 9.45
CA LEU A 10 53.84 26.28 9.83
C LEU A 10 52.98 26.48 11.09
N GLU A 11 53.52 27.12 12.13
CA GLU A 11 52.78 27.42 13.36
C GLU A 11 51.60 28.37 13.10
N VAL A 12 51.79 29.40 12.27
CA VAL A 12 50.72 30.32 11.88
C VAL A 12 49.62 29.57 11.12
N VAL A 13 49.97 28.66 10.20
CA VAL A 13 49.00 27.85 9.45
C VAL A 13 48.22 26.91 10.38
N LEU A 14 48.89 26.23 11.32
CA LEU A 14 48.23 25.36 12.30
C LEU A 14 47.29 26.14 13.23
N LEU A 15 47.69 27.33 13.67
CA LEU A 15 46.84 28.22 14.48
C LEU A 15 45.63 28.72 13.68
N GLN A 16 45.83 29.11 12.43
CA GLN A 16 44.72 29.50 11.54
C GLN A 16 43.74 28.35 11.31
N MET A 17 44.25 27.12 11.14
CA MET A 17 43.41 25.92 11.05
C MET A 17 42.58 25.70 12.31
N GLN A 18 43.16 25.82 13.51
CA GLN A 18 42.43 25.67 14.77
C GLN A 18 41.35 26.75 14.97
N ILE A 19 41.62 27.99 14.55
CA ILE A 19 40.64 29.08 14.59
C ILE A 19 39.47 28.81 13.65
N LEU A 20 39.76 28.38 12.42
CA LEU A 20 38.75 28.02 11.43
C LEU A 20 37.92 26.80 11.87
N GLU A 21 38.54 25.82 12.49
CA GLU A 21 37.88 24.62 13.03
C GLU A 21 36.90 24.97 14.16
N ARG A 22 37.32 25.80 15.12
CA ARG A 22 36.44 26.29 16.19
C ARG A 22 35.25 27.07 15.65
N ARG A 23 35.45 27.90 14.63
CA ARG A 23 34.39 28.67 13.98
C ARG A 23 33.42 27.76 13.21
N ALA A 24 33.94 26.73 12.54
CA ALA A 24 33.13 25.75 11.83
C ALA A 24 32.29 24.88 12.79
N LEU A 25 32.83 24.50 13.96
CA LEU A 25 32.09 23.79 15.02
C LEU A 25 30.89 24.61 15.51
N GLN A 26 31.10 25.88 15.82
CA GLN A 26 30.02 26.79 16.25
C GLN A 26 28.92 26.92 15.20
N ASN A 27 29.28 26.99 13.91
CA ASN A 27 28.30 27.10 12.83
C ASN A 27 27.48 25.82 12.62
N VAL A 28 28.05 24.65 12.88
CA VAL A 28 27.35 23.35 12.74
C VAL A 28 26.37 23.12 13.90
N GLU A 29 26.73 23.52 15.12
CA GLU A 29 25.88 23.40 16.32
C GLU A 29 24.63 24.32 16.26
N LEU A 30 24.74 25.47 15.61
CA LEU A 30 23.62 26.42 15.45
C LEU A 30 22.54 25.93 14.48
N PHE A 31 22.84 24.96 13.62
CA PHE A 31 21.90 24.46 12.64
C PHE A 31 21.13 23.27 13.23
N SER A 32 19.86 23.45 13.60
CA SER A 32 18.98 22.34 14.02
C SER A 32 18.29 21.70 12.80
N ALA A 33 18.37 20.38 12.63
CA ALA A 33 17.69 19.67 11.52
C ALA A 33 16.53 18.83 12.04
N SER A 34 15.34 19.14 11.54
CA SER A 34 14.12 18.36 11.77
C SER A 34 14.06 17.07 10.92
N ASP A 35 14.73 17.04 9.77
CA ASP A 35 14.64 15.92 8.81
C ASP A 35 15.78 14.90 8.94
N LYS A 36 15.45 13.59 8.86
CA LYS A 36 16.42 12.47 8.92
C LYS A 36 17.53 12.60 7.86
N LYS A 37 17.18 13.02 6.64
CA LYS A 37 18.14 13.23 5.53
C LYS A 37 19.15 14.33 5.83
N LYS A 38 18.69 15.44 6.44
CA LYS A 38 19.55 16.58 6.83
C LYS A 38 20.46 16.23 8.00
N ARG A 39 20.04 15.34 8.91
CA ARG A 39 20.91 14.80 9.98
C ARG A 39 22.04 13.94 9.42
N HIS A 40 21.73 12.99 8.55
CA HIS A 40 22.75 12.18 7.88
C HIS A 40 23.78 13.00 7.09
N GLN A 41 23.33 14.06 6.41
CA GLN A 41 24.23 14.98 5.72
C GLN A 41 25.14 15.74 6.69
N ARG A 42 24.66 16.16 7.87
CA ARG A 42 25.52 16.74 8.89
C ARG A 42 26.52 15.76 9.46
N ASP A 43 26.08 14.54 9.78
CA ASP A 43 26.97 13.53 10.35
C ASP A 43 28.08 13.17 9.36
N LYS A 44 27.75 13.12 8.06
CA LYS A 44 28.74 12.98 6.98
C LYS A 44 29.70 14.18 6.94
N LEU A 45 29.19 15.41 6.87
CA LEU A 45 30.02 16.62 6.83
C LEU A 45 30.94 16.74 8.05
N SER A 46 30.48 16.34 9.24
CA SER A 46 31.29 16.32 10.45
C SER A 46 32.44 15.31 10.35
N ARG A 47 32.17 14.10 9.83
CA ARG A 47 33.20 13.07 9.62
C ARG A 47 34.21 13.49 8.55
N ASP A 48 33.72 13.99 7.42
CA ASP A 48 34.57 14.46 6.31
C ASP A 48 35.48 15.61 6.77
N ARG A 49 34.96 16.53 7.59
CA ARG A 49 35.75 17.63 8.15
C ARG A 49 36.86 17.12 9.09
N ILE A 50 36.55 16.20 10.00
CA ILE A 50 37.54 15.62 10.91
C ILE A 50 38.64 14.93 10.10
N LEU A 51 38.25 14.10 9.13
CA LEU A 51 39.19 13.40 8.25
C LEU A 51 40.11 14.36 7.49
N VAL A 52 39.56 15.41 6.88
CA VAL A 52 40.37 16.42 6.15
C VAL A 52 41.31 17.16 7.10
N THR A 53 40.85 17.50 8.30
CA THR A 53 41.67 18.21 9.30
C THR A 53 42.82 17.32 9.77
N ASP A 54 42.55 16.04 10.03
CA ASP A 54 43.55 15.07 10.48
C ASP A 54 44.58 14.77 9.37
N VAL A 55 44.14 14.61 8.11
CA VAL A 55 45.03 14.39 6.97
C VAL A 55 45.91 15.62 6.70
N ILE A 56 45.36 16.84 6.74
CA ILE A 56 46.15 18.05 6.56
C ILE A 56 47.14 18.23 7.73
N ARG A 57 46.72 17.95 8.97
CA ARG A 57 47.61 18.06 10.13
C ARG A 57 48.76 17.06 10.07
N THR A 58 48.47 15.81 9.77
CA THR A 58 49.49 14.75 9.66
C THR A 58 50.45 14.99 8.51
N THR A 59 49.96 15.50 7.38
CA THR A 59 50.81 15.84 6.22
C THR A 59 51.70 17.04 6.49
N LEU A 60 51.19 18.08 7.15
CA LEU A 60 52.01 19.23 7.58
C LEU A 60 53.12 18.82 8.55
N LEU A 61 52.84 17.88 9.47
CA LEU A 61 53.86 17.31 10.37
C LEU A 61 54.90 16.47 9.61
N GLN A 62 54.47 15.56 8.72
CA GLN A 62 55.38 14.74 7.91
C GLN A 62 56.28 15.57 6.98
N VAL A 63 55.75 16.65 6.39
CA VAL A 63 56.54 17.56 5.56
C VAL A 63 57.55 18.36 6.40
N ALA A 64 57.21 18.68 7.65
CA ALA A 64 58.10 19.40 8.55
C ALA A 64 59.21 18.52 9.17
N GLU A 65 58.93 17.25 9.46
CA GLU A 65 59.86 16.32 10.10
C GLU A 65 60.71 15.52 9.10
N GLU A 66 60.10 15.04 8.01
CA GLU A 66 60.69 14.06 7.09
C GLU A 66 60.78 14.58 5.64
N GLY A 67 60.10 15.68 5.31
CA GLY A 67 60.10 16.25 3.95
C GLY A 67 59.26 15.46 2.93
N HIS A 68 58.38 14.56 3.38
CA HIS A 68 57.52 13.72 2.54
C HIS A 68 56.03 13.93 2.86
N TYR A 69 55.14 13.59 1.91
CA TYR A 69 53.68 13.79 2.02
C TYR A 69 52.87 12.49 1.88
N LEU A 70 53.43 11.38 2.37
CA LEU A 70 52.91 10.04 2.13
C LEU A 70 51.50 9.83 2.74
N ALA A 71 51.18 10.47 3.87
CA ALA A 71 49.84 10.44 4.46
C ALA A 71 48.76 11.03 3.54
N LEU A 72 49.09 12.06 2.74
CA LEU A 72 48.15 12.64 1.78
C LEU A 72 47.88 11.65 0.66
N TYR A 73 48.94 11.03 0.15
CA TYR A 73 48.86 10.07 -0.94
C TYR A 73 48.01 8.84 -0.54
N GLN A 74 48.27 8.27 0.64
CA GLN A 74 47.49 7.16 1.18
C GLN A 74 46.03 7.53 1.42
N ALA A 75 45.76 8.73 1.97
CA ALA A 75 44.38 9.19 2.19
C ALA A 75 43.62 9.35 0.86
N VAL A 76 44.27 9.90 -0.17
CA VAL A 76 43.68 10.03 -1.51
C VAL A 76 43.45 8.66 -2.15
N ASP A 77 44.38 7.71 -2.00
CA ASP A 77 44.22 6.35 -2.53
C ASP A 77 43.07 5.60 -1.83
N ILE A 78 42.97 5.69 -0.51
CA ILE A 78 41.84 5.12 0.26
C ILE A 78 40.51 5.75 -0.18
N LEU A 79 40.47 7.07 -0.42
CA LEU A 79 39.27 7.75 -0.93
C LEU A 79 38.89 7.28 -2.34
N ASN A 80 39.87 7.11 -3.23
CA ASN A 80 39.65 6.58 -4.58
C ASN A 80 39.16 5.13 -4.55
N GLN A 81 39.76 4.28 -3.71
CA GLN A 81 39.31 2.91 -3.48
C GLN A 81 37.88 2.91 -2.92
N SER A 82 37.57 3.75 -1.94
CA SER A 82 36.20 3.87 -1.40
C SER A 82 35.19 4.31 -2.46
N SER A 83 35.54 5.26 -3.34
CA SER A 83 34.69 5.71 -4.44
C SER A 83 34.43 4.58 -5.45
N SER A 84 35.45 3.80 -5.79
CA SER A 84 35.33 2.64 -6.67
C SER A 84 34.43 1.55 -6.06
N THR A 85 34.58 1.26 -4.76
CA THR A 85 33.72 0.30 -4.05
C THR A 85 32.27 0.75 -4.02
N ILE A 86 32.00 2.03 -3.76
CA ILE A 86 30.64 2.59 -3.79
C ILE A 86 30.02 2.44 -5.18
N THR A 87 30.78 2.72 -6.24
CA THR A 87 30.31 2.58 -7.63
C THR A 87 29.99 1.12 -7.95
N SER A 88 30.84 0.19 -7.53
CA SER A 88 30.58 -1.26 -7.70
C SER A 88 29.36 -1.73 -6.92
N MET A 89 29.14 -1.21 -5.70
CA MET A 89 27.96 -1.52 -4.88
C MET A 89 26.68 -0.98 -5.49
N GLN A 90 26.70 0.23 -6.07
CA GLN A 90 25.56 0.81 -6.79
C GLN A 90 25.19 -0.03 -8.01
N LEU A 91 26.18 -0.39 -8.81
CA LEU A 91 25.97 -1.22 -9.99
C LEU A 91 25.43 -2.61 -9.63
N ASN A 92 25.94 -3.22 -8.55
CA ASN A 92 25.40 -4.48 -8.03
C ASN A 92 23.96 -4.32 -7.49
N HIS A 93 23.66 -3.21 -6.81
CA HIS A 93 22.31 -2.92 -6.36
C HIS A 93 21.33 -2.83 -7.53
N ASP A 94 21.69 -2.11 -8.59
CA ASP A 94 20.86 -1.98 -9.78
C ASP A 94 20.65 -3.32 -10.49
N ARG A 95 21.70 -4.14 -10.59
CA ARG A 95 21.61 -5.53 -11.10
C ARG A 95 20.67 -6.39 -10.25
N LEU A 96 20.80 -6.36 -8.93
CA LEU A 96 19.91 -7.12 -8.04
C LEU A 96 18.46 -6.64 -8.16
N LYS A 97 18.26 -5.33 -8.28
CA LYS A 97 16.94 -4.73 -8.47
C LYS A 97 16.30 -5.19 -9.78
N THR A 98 17.03 -5.23 -10.90
CA THR A 98 16.50 -5.73 -12.17
C THR A 98 16.23 -7.23 -12.12
N LEU A 99 17.09 -8.03 -11.48
CA LEU A 99 16.84 -9.46 -11.27
C LEU A 99 15.57 -9.72 -10.45
N ILE A 100 15.38 -8.99 -9.34
CA ILE A 100 14.17 -9.09 -8.52
C ILE A 100 12.91 -8.75 -9.33
N GLN A 101 12.96 -7.69 -10.15
CA GLN A 101 11.83 -7.33 -11.02
C GLN A 101 11.56 -8.41 -12.07
N ASN A 102 12.60 -8.99 -12.67
CA ASN A 102 12.45 -10.06 -13.64
C ASN A 102 11.85 -11.32 -12.99
N VAL A 103 12.37 -11.76 -11.84
CA VAL A 103 11.82 -12.91 -11.11
C VAL A 103 10.36 -12.66 -10.72
N LYS A 104 10.04 -11.46 -10.25
CA LYS A 104 8.64 -11.09 -9.94
C LYS A 104 7.75 -11.20 -11.18
N HIS A 105 8.21 -10.71 -12.32
CA HIS A 105 7.48 -10.81 -13.58
C HIS A 105 7.31 -12.26 -14.03
N GLN A 106 8.35 -13.09 -13.92
CA GLN A 106 8.29 -14.52 -14.22
C GLN A 106 7.30 -15.25 -13.30
N LEU A 107 7.26 -14.93 -12.01
CA LEU A 107 6.31 -15.53 -11.08
C LEU A 107 4.86 -15.17 -11.45
N ILE A 108 4.60 -13.91 -11.82
CA ILE A 108 3.26 -13.47 -12.22
C ILE A 108 2.83 -14.16 -13.51
N THR A 109 3.71 -14.24 -14.51
CA THR A 109 3.41 -14.89 -15.80
C THR A 109 3.24 -16.40 -15.67
N LYS A 110 4.06 -17.07 -14.84
CA LYS A 110 3.87 -18.50 -14.55
C LYS A 110 2.58 -18.77 -13.81
N ARG A 111 2.23 -17.92 -12.84
CA ARG A 111 0.95 -18.00 -12.13
C ARG A 111 -0.24 -17.87 -13.08
N SER A 112 -0.26 -16.83 -13.93
CA SER A 112 -1.37 -16.64 -14.88
C SER A 112 -1.46 -17.78 -15.89
N HIS A 113 -0.32 -18.32 -16.32
CA HIS A 113 -0.27 -19.50 -17.19
C HIS A 113 -0.87 -20.74 -16.53
N TRP A 114 -0.52 -21.03 -15.27
CA TRP A 114 -1.10 -22.16 -14.53
C TRP A 114 -2.58 -21.97 -14.22
N GLU A 115 -3.02 -20.75 -13.91
CA GLU A 115 -4.45 -20.43 -13.74
C GLU A 115 -5.24 -20.70 -15.02
N LEU A 116 -4.67 -20.36 -16.19
CA LEU A 116 -5.30 -20.66 -17.49
C LEU A 116 -5.32 -22.17 -17.77
N GLN A 117 -4.20 -22.88 -17.53
CA GLN A 117 -4.15 -24.33 -17.71
C GLN A 117 -5.17 -25.04 -16.83
N LEU A 118 -5.30 -24.63 -15.56
CA LEU A 118 -6.28 -25.19 -14.64
C LEU A 118 -7.71 -25.03 -15.18
N ARG A 119 -8.07 -23.84 -15.67
CA ARG A 119 -9.38 -23.61 -16.30
C ARG A 119 -9.61 -24.50 -17.51
N ASN A 120 -8.62 -24.66 -18.37
CA ASN A 120 -8.72 -25.53 -19.54
C ASN A 120 -8.90 -27.00 -19.15
N TYR A 121 -8.24 -27.45 -18.07
CA TYR A 121 -8.44 -28.80 -17.54
C TYR A 121 -9.82 -28.96 -16.90
N ASP A 122 -10.31 -27.96 -16.16
CA ASP A 122 -11.66 -27.98 -15.58
C ASP A 122 -12.73 -28.05 -16.67
N GLU A 123 -12.57 -27.28 -17.76
CA GLU A 123 -13.46 -27.30 -18.92
C GLU A 123 -13.44 -28.67 -19.61
N LYS A 124 -12.25 -29.26 -19.79
CA LYS A 124 -12.11 -30.62 -20.35
C LYS A 124 -12.72 -31.68 -19.44
N VAL A 125 -12.60 -31.54 -18.12
CA VAL A 125 -13.23 -32.46 -17.17
C VAL A 125 -14.76 -32.32 -17.21
N ALA A 126 -15.28 -31.10 -17.36
CA ALA A 126 -16.71 -30.87 -17.51
C ALA A 126 -17.25 -31.51 -18.81
N SER A 127 -16.59 -31.27 -19.95
CA SER A 127 -17.01 -31.84 -21.23
C SER A 127 -17.00 -33.38 -21.22
N LEU A 128 -15.96 -34.00 -20.65
CA LEU A 128 -15.89 -35.45 -20.53
C LEU A 128 -16.95 -36.03 -19.59
N LYS A 129 -17.33 -35.30 -18.53
CA LYS A 129 -18.42 -35.72 -17.64
C LYS A 129 -19.77 -35.68 -18.34
N ASP A 130 -20.00 -34.67 -19.16
CA ASP A 130 -21.24 -34.54 -19.92
C ASP A 130 -21.32 -35.62 -21.02
N GLU A 131 -20.24 -35.84 -21.78
CA GLU A 131 -20.14 -36.94 -22.76
C GLU A 131 -20.42 -38.32 -22.13
N PHE A 132 -19.86 -38.57 -20.94
CA PHE A 132 -20.10 -39.83 -20.23
C PHE A 132 -21.57 -39.99 -19.81
N ARG A 133 -22.19 -38.92 -19.29
CA ARG A 133 -23.61 -38.94 -18.90
C ARG A 133 -24.52 -39.16 -20.11
N ASP A 134 -24.24 -38.48 -21.21
CA ASP A 134 -25.01 -38.61 -22.45
C ASP A 134 -24.88 -40.02 -23.02
N SER A 135 -23.67 -40.59 -23.03
CA SER A 135 -23.43 -41.97 -23.45
C SER A 135 -24.18 -42.97 -22.56
N GLN A 136 -24.18 -42.77 -21.23
CA GLN A 136 -24.92 -43.61 -20.31
C GLN A 136 -26.43 -43.52 -20.53
N LEU A 137 -26.97 -42.31 -20.72
CA LEU A 137 -28.40 -42.11 -21.00
C LEU A 137 -28.79 -42.74 -22.33
N ASN A 138 -28.01 -42.54 -23.38
CA ASN A 138 -28.23 -43.15 -24.69
C ASN A 138 -28.22 -44.68 -24.61
N ALA A 139 -27.27 -45.27 -23.88
CA ALA A 139 -27.24 -46.72 -23.65
C ALA A 139 -28.49 -47.23 -22.93
N LYS A 140 -28.95 -46.53 -21.88
CA LYS A 140 -30.19 -46.88 -21.17
C LYS A 140 -31.43 -46.80 -22.07
N VAL A 141 -31.54 -45.75 -22.87
CA VAL A 141 -32.65 -45.58 -23.82
C VAL A 141 -32.66 -46.69 -24.87
N ARG A 142 -31.48 -47.05 -25.41
CA ARG A 142 -31.35 -48.16 -26.37
C ARG A 142 -31.75 -49.50 -25.77
N LEU A 143 -31.36 -49.78 -24.52
CA LEU A 143 -31.76 -51.01 -23.82
C LEU A 143 -33.27 -51.05 -23.60
N CYS A 144 -33.87 -49.97 -23.09
CA CYS A 144 -35.31 -49.89 -22.89
C CYS A 144 -36.09 -50.04 -24.21
N PHE A 145 -35.58 -49.46 -25.30
CA PHE A 145 -36.16 -49.65 -26.63
C PHE A 145 -36.08 -51.10 -27.07
N ALA A 146 -34.92 -51.74 -26.94
CA ALA A 146 -34.74 -53.15 -27.31
C ALA A 146 -35.65 -54.07 -26.49
N GLU A 147 -35.76 -53.86 -25.18
CA GLU A 147 -36.67 -54.59 -24.30
C GLU A 147 -38.13 -54.45 -24.77
N LYS A 148 -38.60 -53.21 -24.95
CA LYS A 148 -39.96 -52.94 -25.42
C LYS A 148 -40.23 -53.54 -26.80
N TYR A 149 -39.26 -53.48 -27.70
CA TYR A 149 -39.35 -54.10 -29.01
C TYR A 149 -39.49 -55.62 -28.90
N MET A 150 -38.68 -56.27 -28.06
CA MET A 150 -38.78 -57.71 -27.83
C MET A 150 -40.15 -58.11 -27.25
N TYR A 151 -40.64 -57.40 -26.24
CA TYR A 151 -41.97 -57.65 -25.68
C TYR A 151 -43.08 -57.50 -26.73
N ALA A 152 -43.06 -56.42 -27.51
CA ALA A 152 -44.04 -56.21 -28.57
C ALA A 152 -43.98 -57.31 -29.64
N THR A 153 -42.78 -57.76 -30.04
CA THR A 153 -42.64 -58.86 -31.00
C THR A 153 -43.13 -60.20 -30.45
N ALA A 154 -42.89 -60.47 -29.16
CA ALA A 154 -43.37 -61.68 -28.50
C ALA A 154 -44.91 -61.67 -28.39
N GLU A 155 -45.49 -60.53 -28.01
CA GLU A 155 -46.94 -60.34 -27.94
C GLU A 155 -47.60 -60.53 -29.31
N VAL A 156 -47.03 -59.96 -30.38
CA VAL A 156 -47.53 -60.15 -31.75
C VAL A 156 -47.48 -61.62 -32.19
N LEU A 157 -46.39 -62.33 -31.88
CA LEU A 157 -46.28 -63.76 -32.16
C LEU A 157 -47.32 -64.57 -31.39
N GLU A 158 -47.47 -64.30 -30.11
CA GLU A 158 -48.46 -64.97 -29.25
C GLU A 158 -49.89 -64.75 -29.75
N LEU A 159 -50.22 -63.51 -30.14
CA LEU A 159 -51.49 -63.18 -30.77
C LEU A 159 -51.69 -63.90 -32.11
N GLN A 160 -50.66 -63.99 -32.95
CA GLN A 160 -50.75 -64.73 -34.22
C GLN A 160 -51.07 -66.22 -34.03
N TYR A 161 -50.56 -66.85 -32.97
CA TYR A 161 -50.84 -68.27 -32.68
C TYR A 161 -52.18 -68.49 -31.97
N GLN A 162 -52.71 -67.51 -31.23
CA GLN A 162 -53.97 -67.63 -30.49
C GLN A 162 -55.22 -67.24 -31.30
N ILE A 163 -55.07 -66.47 -32.38
CA ILE A 163 -56.21 -65.98 -33.15
C ILE A 163 -56.63 -67.03 -34.20
N LYS A 164 -57.73 -67.75 -33.93
CA LYS A 164 -58.58 -68.28 -35.02
C LYS A 164 -59.12 -67.07 -35.79
N PRO A 165 -59.15 -67.08 -37.14
CA PRO A 165 -59.63 -65.94 -37.92
C PRO A 165 -61.07 -65.63 -37.50
N SER A 166 -61.21 -64.56 -36.72
CA SER A 166 -62.51 -64.04 -36.34
C SER A 166 -63.23 -63.59 -37.62
N PRO A 167 -64.55 -63.77 -37.71
CA PRO A 167 -65.33 -63.16 -38.77
C PRO A 167 -65.00 -61.66 -38.84
N LEU A 168 -64.88 -61.14 -40.07
CA LEU A 168 -64.65 -59.72 -40.32
C LEU A 168 -65.64 -58.90 -39.48
N PRO A 169 -65.18 -57.92 -38.70
CA PRO A 169 -66.05 -57.07 -37.91
C PRO A 169 -67.10 -56.44 -38.83
N ARG A 170 -68.34 -56.31 -38.34
CA ARG A 170 -69.34 -55.55 -39.11
C ARG A 170 -68.84 -54.11 -39.22
N PRO A 171 -68.88 -53.49 -40.41
CA PRO A 171 -68.35 -52.14 -40.65
C PRO A 171 -68.95 -51.10 -39.70
N ASP A 172 -70.18 -51.30 -39.23
CA ASP A 172 -70.85 -50.43 -38.26
C ASP A 172 -70.10 -50.34 -36.90
N HIS A 173 -69.45 -51.44 -36.47
CA HIS A 173 -68.67 -51.44 -35.23
C HIS A 173 -67.35 -50.70 -35.39
N GLU A 174 -66.70 -50.86 -36.54
CA GLU A 174 -65.45 -50.14 -36.84
C GLU A 174 -65.70 -48.64 -36.94
N GLN A 175 -66.80 -48.24 -37.60
CA GLN A 175 -67.22 -46.84 -37.68
C GLN A 175 -67.47 -46.26 -36.28
N ARG A 176 -68.17 -47.00 -35.41
CA ARG A 176 -68.45 -46.57 -34.04
C ARG A 176 -67.17 -46.43 -33.20
N VAL A 177 -66.32 -47.45 -33.18
CA VAL A 177 -65.03 -47.41 -32.47
C VAL A 177 -64.16 -46.27 -32.99
N HIS A 178 -64.12 -46.06 -34.30
CA HIS A 178 -63.39 -44.93 -34.90
C HIS A 178 -63.91 -43.58 -34.40
N THR A 179 -65.23 -43.38 -34.38
CA THR A 179 -65.83 -42.14 -33.85
C THR A 179 -65.57 -41.93 -32.36
N GLU A 180 -65.63 -42.98 -31.54
CA GLU A 180 -65.32 -42.91 -30.11
C GLU A 180 -63.84 -42.58 -29.87
N ILE A 181 -62.92 -43.15 -30.67
CA ILE A 181 -61.49 -42.83 -30.63
C ILE A 181 -61.23 -41.37 -31.02
N LEU A 182 -61.87 -40.88 -32.09
CA LEU A 182 -61.75 -39.47 -32.50
C LEU A 182 -62.24 -38.53 -31.40
N GLN A 183 -63.39 -38.82 -30.79
CA GLN A 183 -63.91 -38.03 -29.67
C GLN A 183 -62.95 -38.05 -28.47
N ALA A 184 -62.39 -39.21 -28.13
CA ALA A 184 -61.41 -39.32 -27.04
C ALA A 184 -60.16 -38.47 -27.31
N TYR A 185 -59.64 -38.48 -28.55
CA TYR A 185 -58.52 -37.62 -28.93
C TYR A 185 -58.90 -36.13 -28.90
N GLU A 186 -60.08 -35.75 -29.37
CA GLU A 186 -60.55 -34.37 -29.28
C GLU A 186 -60.65 -33.89 -27.82
N PHE A 187 -61.14 -34.74 -26.91
CA PHE A 187 -61.18 -34.43 -25.49
C PHE A 187 -59.78 -34.27 -24.89
N GLN A 188 -58.85 -35.18 -25.22
CA GLN A 188 -57.46 -35.07 -24.77
C GLN A 188 -56.79 -33.82 -25.32
N ILE A 189 -57.01 -33.47 -26.59
CA ILE A 189 -56.45 -32.25 -27.19
C ILE A 189 -56.95 -31.03 -26.44
N LYS A 190 -58.27 -30.93 -26.19
CA LYS A 190 -58.86 -29.82 -25.43
C LYS A 190 -58.30 -29.71 -24.01
N GLU A 191 -58.21 -30.82 -23.28
CA GLU A 191 -57.62 -30.83 -21.94
C GLU A 191 -56.16 -30.33 -21.96
N ARG A 192 -55.38 -30.74 -22.96
CA ARG A 192 -53.99 -30.31 -23.12
C ARG A 192 -53.89 -28.84 -23.50
N GLU A 193 -54.78 -28.33 -24.34
CA GLU A 193 -54.86 -26.91 -24.70
C GLU A 193 -55.19 -26.04 -23.48
N GLU A 194 -56.15 -26.46 -22.65
CA GLU A 194 -56.50 -25.78 -21.40
C GLU A 194 -55.32 -25.75 -20.41
N LEU A 195 -54.62 -26.88 -20.25
CA LEU A 195 -53.40 -26.94 -19.43
C LEU A 195 -52.30 -26.04 -19.97
N LEU A 196 -52.10 -26.01 -21.30
CA LEU A 196 -51.12 -25.12 -21.92
C LEU A 196 -51.47 -23.66 -21.66
N GLU A 197 -52.73 -23.28 -21.78
CA GLU A 197 -53.16 -21.90 -21.53
C GLU A 197 -52.99 -21.51 -20.07
N TYR A 198 -53.36 -22.41 -19.13
CA TYR A 198 -53.07 -22.23 -17.71
C TYR A 198 -51.58 -22.00 -17.45
N TRP A 199 -50.70 -22.82 -18.02
CA TRP A 199 -49.26 -22.69 -17.83
C TRP A 199 -48.68 -21.42 -18.48
N LYS A 200 -49.20 -20.99 -19.63
CA LYS A 200 -48.81 -19.71 -20.23
C LYS A 200 -49.16 -18.53 -19.33
N ILE A 201 -50.39 -18.49 -18.80
CA ILE A 201 -50.84 -17.43 -17.90
C ILE A 201 -49.98 -17.42 -16.64
N LYS A 202 -49.82 -18.59 -16.00
CA LYS A 202 -49.00 -18.73 -14.79
C LYS A 202 -47.55 -18.30 -15.02
N HIS A 203 -46.94 -18.73 -16.12
CA HIS A 203 -45.56 -18.37 -16.43
C HIS A 203 -45.43 -16.86 -16.69
N ASN A 204 -46.40 -16.24 -17.35
CA ASN A 204 -46.42 -14.79 -17.56
C ASN A 204 -46.53 -14.05 -16.22
N ASP A 205 -47.43 -14.47 -15.33
CA ASP A 205 -47.60 -13.89 -14.00
C ASP A 205 -46.36 -14.05 -13.11
N ASP A 206 -45.71 -15.21 -13.15
CA ASP A 206 -44.48 -15.44 -12.40
C ASP A 206 -43.34 -14.57 -12.97
N THR A 207 -43.28 -14.42 -14.30
CA THR A 207 -42.29 -13.57 -14.97
C THR A 207 -42.49 -12.09 -14.63
N THR A 208 -43.73 -11.60 -14.58
CA THR A 208 -44.02 -10.20 -14.20
C THR A 208 -43.66 -9.94 -12.74
N LYS A 209 -44.04 -10.84 -11.82
CA LYS A 209 -43.66 -10.75 -10.39
C LYS A 209 -42.14 -10.73 -10.20
N ILE A 210 -41.41 -11.61 -10.88
CA ILE A 210 -39.95 -11.64 -10.81
C ILE A 210 -39.35 -10.33 -11.34
N ARG A 211 -39.87 -9.80 -12.45
CA ARG A 211 -39.42 -8.51 -13.00
C ARG A 211 -39.66 -7.36 -12.03
N GLU A 212 -40.84 -7.29 -11.41
CA GLU A 212 -41.17 -6.28 -10.41
C GLU A 212 -40.22 -6.34 -9.20
N GLN A 213 -39.97 -7.55 -8.67
CA GLN A 213 -39.01 -7.74 -7.58
C GLN A 213 -37.60 -7.27 -7.98
N VAL A 214 -37.14 -7.60 -9.18
CA VAL A 214 -35.82 -7.16 -9.67
C VAL A 214 -35.76 -5.64 -9.76
N ILE A 215 -36.81 -4.98 -10.24
CA ILE A 215 -36.87 -3.51 -10.31
C ILE A 215 -36.83 -2.91 -8.90
N GLU A 216 -37.61 -3.43 -7.96
CA GLU A 216 -37.63 -2.97 -6.58
C GLU A 216 -36.25 -3.11 -5.91
N GLN A 217 -35.57 -4.25 -6.10
CA GLN A 217 -34.24 -4.47 -5.55
C GLN A 217 -33.18 -3.55 -6.19
N ARG A 218 -33.28 -3.30 -7.50
CA ARG A 218 -32.41 -2.32 -8.17
C ARG A 218 -32.59 -0.92 -7.63
N GLU A 219 -33.83 -0.52 -7.36
CA GLU A 219 -34.13 0.79 -6.78
C GLU A 219 -33.59 0.90 -5.35
N LYS A 220 -33.81 -0.12 -4.51
CA LYS A 220 -33.21 -0.20 -3.17
C LYS A 220 -31.68 -0.07 -3.23
N LEU A 221 -31.04 -0.80 -4.15
CA LEU A 221 -29.60 -0.72 -4.34
C LEU A 221 -29.17 0.71 -4.74
N ARG A 222 -29.86 1.35 -5.69
CA ARG A 222 -29.59 2.72 -6.12
C ARG A 222 -29.63 3.70 -4.94
N VAL A 223 -30.69 3.63 -4.13
CA VAL A 223 -30.85 4.50 -2.94
C VAL A 223 -29.75 4.24 -1.91
N THR A 224 -29.39 2.98 -1.64
CA THR A 224 -28.32 2.65 -0.68
C THR A 224 -26.95 3.14 -1.14
N ILE A 225 -26.65 3.07 -2.44
CA ILE A 225 -25.41 3.59 -3.02
C ILE A 225 -25.36 5.12 -2.86
N ALA A 226 -26.43 5.83 -3.23
CA ALA A 226 -26.49 7.29 -3.08
C ALA A 226 -26.28 7.71 -1.62
N ARG A 227 -26.97 7.06 -0.67
CA ARG A 227 -26.81 7.32 0.77
C ARG A 227 -25.38 7.05 1.25
N ARG A 228 -24.74 5.99 0.77
CA ARG A 228 -23.34 5.68 1.12
C ARG A 228 -22.40 6.77 0.60
N GLU A 229 -22.61 7.26 -0.61
CA GLU A 229 -21.79 8.33 -1.20
C GLU A 229 -21.92 9.64 -0.42
N GLU A 230 -23.13 10.00 0.01
CA GLU A 230 -23.37 11.17 0.87
C GLU A 230 -22.64 11.04 2.22
N LEU A 231 -22.76 9.88 2.88
CA LEU A 231 -22.05 9.61 4.13
C LEU A 231 -20.53 9.64 3.95
N GLN A 232 -20.03 9.13 2.82
CA GLN A 232 -18.60 9.16 2.50
C GLN A 232 -18.10 10.60 2.32
N LYS A 233 -18.87 11.46 1.63
CA LYS A 233 -18.57 12.88 1.49
C LYS A 233 -18.53 13.56 2.86
N LEU A 234 -19.53 13.33 3.70
CA LEU A 234 -19.61 13.90 5.05
C LEU A 234 -18.44 13.45 5.93
N PHE A 235 -18.09 12.16 5.89
CA PHE A 235 -16.94 11.63 6.61
C PHE A 235 -15.64 12.28 6.15
N SER A 236 -15.44 12.43 4.83
CA SER A 236 -14.25 13.06 4.27
C SER A 236 -14.13 14.54 4.68
N TYR A 237 -15.26 15.25 4.74
CA TYR A 237 -15.36 16.63 5.19
C TYR A 237 -14.93 16.75 6.66
N HIS A 238 -15.55 15.99 7.57
CA HIS A 238 -15.20 16.02 8.99
C HIS A 238 -13.78 15.53 9.28
N ALA A 239 -13.27 14.53 8.54
CA ALA A 239 -11.88 14.10 8.64
C ALA A 239 -10.91 15.22 8.18
N GLY A 240 -11.32 16.05 7.23
CA GLY A 240 -10.61 17.28 6.85
C GLY A 240 -10.57 18.29 7.99
N GLU A 241 -11.73 18.63 8.56
CA GLU A 241 -11.86 19.56 9.69
C GLU A 241 -11.05 19.11 10.91
N MET A 242 -11.13 17.84 11.29
CA MET A 242 -10.36 17.29 12.42
C MET A 242 -8.84 17.40 12.22
N ARG A 243 -8.37 17.16 10.98
CA ARG A 243 -6.95 17.34 10.65
C ARG A 243 -6.54 18.81 10.76
N ALA A 244 -7.34 19.72 10.18
CA ALA A 244 -7.10 21.16 10.27
C ALA A 244 -7.13 21.69 11.71
N TRP A 245 -8.04 21.18 12.54
CA TRP A 245 -8.09 21.53 13.95
C TRP A 245 -6.88 21.01 14.73
N SER A 246 -6.43 19.79 14.43
CA SER A 246 -5.23 19.20 15.03
C SER A 246 -3.97 19.98 14.66
N THR A 247 -3.83 20.39 13.40
CA THR A 247 -2.70 21.24 12.96
C THR A 247 -2.76 22.61 13.62
N PHE A 248 -3.93 23.25 13.66
CA PHE A 248 -4.13 24.53 14.34
C PHE A 248 -3.76 24.48 15.82
N LYS A 249 -4.20 23.45 16.56
CA LYS A 249 -3.81 23.28 17.98
C LYS A 249 -2.31 23.11 18.14
N ARG A 250 -1.67 22.31 17.28
CA ARG A 250 -0.23 22.09 17.31
C ARG A 250 0.54 23.38 17.04
N GLU A 251 0.12 24.17 16.06
CA GLU A 251 0.73 25.45 15.72
C GLU A 251 0.54 26.48 16.84
N ARG A 252 -0.66 26.57 17.40
CA ARG A 252 -0.95 27.46 18.54
C ARG A 252 -0.11 27.11 19.76
N ALA A 253 0.02 25.83 20.09
CA ALA A 253 0.89 25.38 21.17
C ALA A 253 2.37 25.71 20.90
N ALA A 254 2.84 25.52 19.68
CA ALA A 254 4.20 25.88 19.29
C ALA A 254 4.45 27.39 19.37
N ARG A 255 3.47 28.24 19.01
CA ARG A 255 3.54 29.69 19.13
C ARG A 255 3.63 30.14 20.60
N LEU A 256 2.73 29.63 21.44
CA LEU A 256 2.75 29.91 22.89
C LEU A 256 4.09 29.52 23.52
N ALA A 257 4.61 28.34 23.19
CA ALA A 257 5.92 27.88 23.68
C ALA A 257 7.10 28.74 23.18
N ARG A 258 6.99 29.37 22.00
CA ARG A 258 8.00 30.33 21.51
C ARG A 258 7.91 31.64 22.29
N GLU A 259 6.72 32.19 22.45
CA GLU A 259 6.49 33.42 23.22
C GLU A 259 6.96 33.28 24.66
N GLU A 260 6.65 32.17 25.32
CA GLU A 260 7.07 31.89 26.69
C GLU A 260 8.60 31.82 26.81
N ARG A 261 9.27 31.15 25.88
CA ARG A 261 10.74 31.13 25.83
C ARG A 261 11.33 32.53 25.63
N SER A 262 10.74 33.35 24.76
CA SER A 262 11.16 34.74 24.55
C SER A 262 10.94 35.60 25.79
N ARG A 263 9.78 35.47 26.47
CA ARG A 263 9.50 36.16 27.73
C ARG A 263 10.50 35.75 28.81
N ALA A 264 10.74 34.45 28.99
CA ALA A 264 11.70 33.93 29.96
C ALA A 264 13.14 34.43 29.69
N ALA A 265 13.56 34.47 28.42
CA ALA A 265 14.84 35.03 28.02
C ALA A 265 14.92 36.54 28.34
N ALA A 266 13.88 37.31 28.00
CA ALA A 266 13.80 38.74 28.31
C ALA A 266 13.86 38.98 29.82
N THR A 267 13.13 38.21 30.64
CA THR A 267 13.18 38.30 32.11
C THR A 267 14.57 38.01 32.64
N ARG A 268 15.28 37.00 32.11
CA ARG A 268 16.67 36.70 32.48
C ARG A 268 17.62 37.85 32.16
N ILE A 269 17.51 38.41 30.96
CA ILE A 269 18.33 39.57 30.54
C ILE A 269 18.03 40.78 31.43
N GLN A 270 16.75 41.07 31.67
CA GLN A 270 16.32 42.17 32.54
C GLN A 270 16.82 42.00 33.98
N ALA A 271 16.71 40.79 34.55
CA ALA A 271 17.21 40.48 35.90
C ALA A 271 18.73 40.61 35.97
N TRP A 272 19.45 40.11 34.96
CA TRP A 272 20.91 40.26 34.86
C TRP A 272 21.31 41.74 34.78
N TRP A 273 20.66 42.53 33.93
CA TRP A 273 20.93 43.96 33.77
C TRP A 273 20.62 44.74 35.05
N ARG A 274 19.47 44.51 35.69
CA ARG A 274 19.14 45.11 37.00
C ARG A 274 20.19 44.77 38.04
N GLY A 275 20.61 43.51 38.13
CA GLY A 275 21.70 43.09 39.00
C GLY A 275 23.04 43.76 38.68
N LEU A 276 23.36 43.95 37.40
CA LEU A 276 24.56 44.66 36.96
C LEU A 276 24.50 46.14 37.32
N MET A 277 23.35 46.81 37.14
CA MET A 277 23.16 48.21 37.52
C MET A 277 23.40 48.43 39.01
N VAL A 278 22.92 47.52 39.86
CA VAL A 278 23.16 47.56 41.31
C VAL A 278 24.63 47.33 41.62
N ARG A 279 25.25 46.26 41.09
CA ARG A 279 26.66 45.92 41.37
C ARG A 279 27.65 46.98 40.89
N ARG A 280 27.38 47.63 39.75
CA ARG A 280 28.22 48.70 39.18
C ARG A 280 27.78 50.10 39.60
N ALA A 281 26.74 50.22 40.43
CA ALA A 281 26.18 51.48 40.91
C ALA A 281 25.90 52.48 39.76
N LEU A 282 25.22 52.00 38.73
CA LEU A 282 24.83 52.79 37.56
C LEU A 282 23.44 53.42 37.75
N GLY A 283 23.19 54.56 37.09
CA GLY A 283 21.89 55.24 37.11
C GLY A 283 21.43 55.69 38.51
N SER A 284 20.21 55.33 38.90
CA SER A 284 19.60 55.66 40.21
C SER A 284 20.34 55.06 41.40
N PHE A 285 21.19 54.05 41.19
CA PHE A 285 21.96 53.37 42.23
C PHE A 285 23.36 53.97 42.46
N LYS A 286 23.70 55.11 41.84
CA LYS A 286 25.00 55.79 42.01
C LYS A 286 25.34 56.10 43.47
N HIS A 287 24.34 56.36 44.31
CA HIS A 287 24.52 56.66 45.73
C HIS A 287 25.15 55.48 46.51
N LEU A 288 24.98 54.23 46.07
CA LEU A 288 25.59 53.05 46.69
C LEU A 288 27.10 52.90 46.41
N LYS A 289 27.66 53.65 45.44
CA LYS A 289 29.11 53.63 45.18
C LYS A 289 29.92 54.29 46.30
N ASN A 290 29.30 55.26 46.99
CA ASN A 290 29.95 56.10 47.99
C ASN A 290 29.78 55.59 49.42
N THR A 291 28.85 54.67 49.68
CA THR A 291 28.62 54.11 51.03
C THR A 291 29.66 53.08 51.47
N LYS A 292 30.45 52.50 50.54
CA LYS A 292 31.55 51.57 50.90
C LYS A 292 32.80 52.24 51.49
N LYS A 293 32.87 53.58 51.55
CA LYS A 293 34.01 54.29 52.18
C LYS A 293 33.86 54.53 53.68
N ALA A 294 32.74 54.16 54.29
CA ALA A 294 32.49 54.44 55.70
C ALA A 294 32.18 53.17 56.50
N VAL A 295 33.16 52.26 56.65
CA VAL A 295 33.42 51.51 57.91
C VAL A 295 34.87 50.99 57.86
N VAL A 296 35.84 51.84 58.19
CA VAL A 296 37.05 51.37 58.89
C VAL A 296 36.71 51.51 60.38
N LYS A 297 36.34 50.39 61.00
CA LYS A 297 36.11 50.32 62.45
C LYS A 297 37.47 50.45 63.14
N ASN A 298 37.72 51.60 63.75
CA ASN A 298 38.76 51.75 64.74
C ASN A 298 38.46 50.81 65.92
N LYS A 299 39.39 49.89 66.16
CA LYS A 299 39.68 49.27 67.46
C LYS A 299 40.02 50.40 68.45
N LYS A 300 39.38 50.43 69.62
CA LYS A 300 40.04 50.44 70.95
C LYS A 300 39.06 50.74 72.10
N LYS A 301 39.27 49.94 73.17
CA LYS A 301 38.92 50.08 74.59
C LYS A 301 37.45 50.02 74.96
#